data_AF-A0AAE9AGI2-F1
#
_entry.id   AF-A0AAE9AGI2-F1
#
_cell.length_a   1.000
_cell.length_b   1.000
_cell.length_c   1.000
_cell.angle_alpha   90.00
_cell.angle_beta   90.00
_cell.angle_gamma   90.00
#
_symmetry.space_group_name_H-M   'P 1'
#
loop_
_entity.id
_entity.type
_entity.pdbx_description
1 polymer ?
#
loop_
_entity_poly.entity_id
_entity_poly.type
_entity_poly.pdbx_seq_one_letter_code
_entity_poly.pdbx_strand_id
1 'polypeptide(L)'
;MAPPLEAEYDNSFINKSNDTVTDLKWQKMFPSCVADVDQSSNFMTRAIFVVFSTILSRRKVLPDDFFAKNHITEKLKCSSLNFKNPEALNISQLLRVAGNAVKMGYLKELALVITEHEGDVDAIEVYSIKFHYFENGGVAATLNTTVDNNDLSPMEKLAALDYTGTPAVRDQLVMLVRSVIYLCEKVFTESLPKEFDANFRVDYTDSAPVNFRIDGFFDSSTFYTLPNEIQSATLGHLRPGHHAALVDCSSIYITDTYAAELSLKAHTDKVADKLGYSSDGLLYKSFSSDPNVSITSNGAVKNDSTVESLANSLAKNTTLTPMPAKSARAKDSSVRAAPYSKRTRK
;
A
#
# COMPACT_ATOMS: atom_id res chain seq x y z
N MET A 1 -38.34 -49.52 -7.32
CA MET A 1 -37.81 -48.26 -6.77
C MET A 1 -36.34 -48.19 -7.12
N ALA A 2 -35.98 -47.40 -8.12
CA ALA A 2 -34.59 -47.11 -8.45
C ALA A 2 -34.19 -45.81 -7.72
N PRO A 3 -32.97 -45.70 -7.18
CA PRO A 3 -32.50 -44.44 -6.63
C PRO A 3 -32.32 -43.41 -7.76
N PRO A 4 -32.68 -42.13 -7.55
CA PRO A 4 -32.54 -41.11 -8.57
C PRO A 4 -31.14 -40.47 -8.55
N LEU A 5 -30.65 -40.14 -9.76
CA LEU A 5 -29.57 -39.19 -10.07
C LEU A 5 -28.13 -39.63 -9.73
N GLU A 6 -27.57 -40.52 -10.55
CA GLU A 6 -26.16 -40.37 -10.94
C GLU A 6 -26.09 -39.18 -11.91
N ALA A 7 -25.84 -37.99 -11.37
CA ALA A 7 -25.25 -36.94 -12.18
C ALA A 7 -23.83 -37.38 -12.47
N GLU A 8 -23.52 -37.71 -13.72
CA GLU A 8 -22.15 -37.70 -14.23
C GLU A 8 -21.61 -36.28 -14.04
N TYR A 9 -21.03 -36.02 -12.87
CA TYR A 9 -20.17 -34.87 -12.69
C TYR A 9 -18.96 -35.10 -13.57
N ASP A 10 -18.92 -34.40 -14.70
CA ASP A 10 -17.69 -34.20 -15.43
C ASP A 10 -16.68 -33.56 -14.46
N ASN A 11 -15.83 -34.40 -13.88
CA ASN A 11 -14.81 -34.04 -12.89
C ASN A 11 -13.74 -33.09 -13.46
N SER A 12 -13.91 -32.60 -14.70
CA SER A 12 -13.11 -31.52 -15.28
C SER A 12 -13.38 -30.14 -14.65
N PHE A 13 -14.51 -29.95 -13.94
CA PHE A 13 -14.86 -28.69 -13.26
C PHE A 13 -14.51 -28.63 -11.76
N ILE A 14 -13.95 -29.69 -11.17
CA ILE A 14 -13.35 -29.67 -9.82
C ILE A 14 -11.85 -29.36 -9.91
N ASN A 15 -11.46 -28.52 -10.87
CA ASN A 15 -10.22 -27.77 -10.73
C ASN A 15 -10.57 -26.56 -9.89
N LYS A 16 -10.15 -26.58 -8.61
CA LYS A 16 -10.01 -25.39 -7.77
C LYS A 16 -9.55 -24.24 -8.69
N SER A 17 -10.34 -23.17 -8.79
CA SER A 17 -9.89 -21.92 -9.38
C SER A 17 -8.65 -21.52 -8.58
N ASN A 18 -7.48 -21.97 -9.03
CA ASN A 18 -6.26 -21.79 -8.29
C ASN A 18 -5.94 -20.31 -8.39
N ASP A 19 -6.09 -19.60 -7.28
CA ASP A 19 -5.72 -18.22 -7.07
C ASP A 19 -4.22 -18.01 -7.37
N THR A 20 -3.90 -17.98 -8.66
CA THR A 20 -2.55 -18.06 -9.18
C THR A 20 -2.43 -17.38 -10.54
N VAL A 21 -1.26 -16.83 -10.83
CA VAL A 21 -0.90 -16.30 -12.15
C VAL A 21 0.10 -17.24 -12.81
N THR A 22 -0.27 -17.74 -13.99
CA THR A 22 0.51 -18.71 -14.79
C THR A 22 1.40 -18.06 -15.86
N ASP A 23 1.37 -16.73 -15.99
CA ASP A 23 2.23 -15.99 -16.93
C ASP A 23 3.72 -16.18 -16.54
N LEU A 24 4.50 -16.77 -17.45
CA LEU A 24 5.93 -17.04 -17.24
C LEU A 24 6.78 -15.76 -17.09
N LYS A 25 6.33 -14.62 -17.64
CA LYS A 25 7.01 -13.33 -17.43
C LYS A 25 6.72 -12.80 -16.03
N TRP A 26 5.48 -12.93 -15.56
CA TRP A 26 5.11 -12.59 -14.19
C TRP A 26 5.93 -13.38 -13.18
N GLN A 27 5.95 -14.70 -13.32
CA GLN A 27 6.63 -15.61 -12.39
C GLN A 27 8.15 -15.40 -12.30
N LYS A 28 8.77 -14.69 -13.25
CA LYS A 28 10.19 -14.31 -13.17
C LYS A 28 10.45 -13.19 -12.17
N MET A 29 9.47 -12.35 -11.89
CA MET A 29 9.62 -11.15 -11.06
C MET A 29 8.77 -11.21 -9.79
N PHE A 30 7.63 -11.89 -9.84
CA PHE A 30 6.61 -11.89 -8.80
C PHE A 30 6.19 -13.33 -8.44
N PRO A 31 5.72 -13.57 -7.20
CA PRO A 31 5.21 -14.86 -6.80
C PRO A 31 3.95 -15.23 -7.60
N SER A 32 3.75 -16.53 -7.81
CA SER A 32 2.60 -17.05 -8.56
C SER A 32 1.28 -16.93 -7.80
N CYS A 33 1.31 -16.80 -6.48
CA CYS A 33 0.15 -16.57 -5.59
C CYS A 33 0.55 -15.53 -4.54
N VAL A 34 -0.35 -14.64 -4.15
CA VAL A 34 -0.11 -13.57 -3.15
C VAL A 34 -1.12 -13.58 -2.00
N ALA A 35 -1.81 -14.70 -1.81
CA ALA A 35 -2.86 -14.84 -0.81
C ALA A 35 -2.32 -14.94 0.62
N ASP A 36 -1.23 -15.67 0.84
CA ASP A 36 -0.64 -15.88 2.16
C ASP A 36 0.26 -14.71 2.60
N VAL A 37 0.47 -14.57 3.91
CA VAL A 37 1.28 -13.50 4.52
C VAL A 37 2.66 -13.37 3.88
N ASP A 38 3.38 -14.49 3.75
CA ASP A 38 4.76 -14.48 3.28
C ASP A 38 4.83 -14.07 1.80
N GLN A 39 4.00 -14.66 0.94
CA GLN A 39 3.98 -14.29 -0.47
C GLN A 39 3.42 -12.89 -0.71
N SER A 40 2.46 -12.45 0.10
CA SER A 40 1.94 -11.08 0.09
C SER A 40 3.06 -10.08 0.39
N SER A 41 3.87 -10.30 1.43
CA SER A 41 5.01 -9.44 1.75
C SER A 41 6.14 -9.48 0.71
N ASN A 42 6.43 -10.68 0.16
CA ASN A 42 7.38 -10.85 -0.93
C ASN A 42 6.94 -10.08 -2.18
N PHE A 43 5.66 -10.14 -2.51
CA PHE A 43 5.07 -9.37 -3.60
C PHE A 43 5.27 -7.86 -3.37
N MET A 44 4.95 -7.35 -2.18
CA MET A 44 5.12 -5.93 -1.86
C MET A 44 6.59 -5.49 -2.03
N THR A 45 7.55 -6.30 -1.57
CA THR A 45 8.99 -6.03 -1.76
C THR A 45 9.36 -5.91 -3.23
N ARG A 46 8.84 -6.79 -4.09
CA ARG A 46 9.06 -6.74 -5.55
C ARG A 46 8.34 -5.58 -6.21
N ALA A 47 7.15 -5.22 -5.73
CA ALA A 47 6.38 -4.10 -6.24
C ALA A 47 7.08 -2.77 -5.95
N ILE A 48 7.59 -2.56 -4.72
CA ILE A 48 8.44 -1.40 -4.36
C ILE A 48 9.58 -1.24 -5.36
N PHE A 49 10.33 -2.33 -5.59
CA PHE A 49 11.44 -2.34 -6.53
C PHE A 49 11.04 -1.91 -7.94
N VAL A 50 9.96 -2.49 -8.48
CA VAL A 50 9.52 -2.21 -9.86
C VAL A 50 8.93 -0.80 -10.00
N VAL A 51 8.12 -0.37 -9.05
CA VAL A 51 7.47 0.96 -9.07
C VAL A 51 8.54 2.05 -9.01
N PHE A 52 9.44 2.01 -8.02
CA PHE A 52 10.50 3.02 -7.92
C PHE A 52 11.52 2.94 -9.05
N SER A 53 11.89 1.75 -9.54
CA SER A 53 12.74 1.67 -10.73
C SER A 53 12.09 2.33 -11.95
N THR A 54 10.77 2.18 -12.10
CA THR A 54 10.02 2.81 -13.19
C THR A 54 10.01 4.32 -13.03
N ILE A 55 9.76 4.84 -11.83
CA ILE A 55 9.79 6.28 -11.51
C ILE A 55 11.18 6.86 -11.82
N LEU A 56 12.24 6.28 -11.24
CA LEU A 56 13.62 6.74 -11.39
C LEU A 56 14.03 6.79 -12.88
N SER A 57 13.62 5.80 -13.67
CA SER A 57 13.92 5.73 -15.11
C SER A 57 13.09 6.73 -15.93
N ARG A 58 11.78 6.82 -15.68
CA ARG A 58 10.87 7.66 -16.48
C ARG A 58 11.03 9.14 -16.18
N ARG A 59 11.30 9.48 -14.92
CA ARG A 59 11.55 10.86 -14.49
C ARG A 59 13.00 11.30 -14.73
N LYS A 60 13.86 10.40 -15.23
CA LYS A 60 15.27 10.65 -15.53
C LYS A 60 16.06 11.10 -14.30
N VAL A 61 15.71 10.55 -13.14
CA VAL A 61 16.47 10.75 -11.88
C VAL A 61 17.82 10.06 -11.98
N LEU A 62 17.87 8.89 -12.62
CA LEU A 62 19.11 8.16 -12.88
C LEU A 62 19.35 8.00 -14.39
N PRO A 63 20.61 7.90 -14.84
CA PRO A 63 20.95 7.65 -16.23
C PRO A 63 20.47 6.27 -16.73
N ASP A 64 20.33 6.11 -18.06
CA ASP A 64 19.73 4.92 -18.66
C ASP A 64 20.54 3.62 -18.46
N ASP A 65 21.85 3.69 -18.21
CA ASP A 65 22.74 2.55 -17.95
C ASP A 65 22.53 1.92 -16.55
N PHE A 66 21.84 2.63 -15.65
CA PHE A 66 21.41 2.09 -14.36
C PHE A 66 20.27 1.08 -14.49
N PHE A 67 19.66 0.95 -15.68
CA PHE A 67 18.46 0.15 -15.87
C PHE A 67 18.65 -0.99 -16.86
N ALA A 68 17.96 -2.09 -16.60
CA ALA A 68 17.80 -3.22 -17.50
C ALA A 68 16.33 -3.33 -17.95
N LYS A 69 16.12 -3.74 -19.20
CA LYS A 69 14.79 -3.97 -19.76
C LYS A 69 14.23 -5.28 -19.24
N ASN A 70 13.10 -5.22 -18.54
CA ASN A 70 12.35 -6.36 -18.03
C ASN A 70 10.90 -6.35 -18.50
N HIS A 71 10.16 -7.41 -18.18
CA HIS A 71 8.76 -7.58 -18.55
C HIS A 71 7.99 -8.02 -17.31
N ILE A 72 6.95 -7.27 -16.94
CA ILE A 72 5.99 -7.66 -15.89
C ILE A 72 5.02 -8.69 -16.46
N THR A 73 4.55 -8.44 -17.68
CA THR A 73 3.75 -9.35 -18.49
C THR A 73 4.26 -9.32 -19.93
N GLU A 74 3.74 -10.17 -20.80
CA GLU A 74 4.06 -10.10 -22.24
C GLU A 74 3.76 -8.72 -22.86
N LYS A 75 2.75 -8.01 -22.31
CA LYS A 75 2.24 -6.75 -22.84
C LYS A 75 2.81 -5.51 -22.15
N LEU A 76 3.57 -5.67 -21.06
CA LEU A 76 4.14 -4.56 -20.30
C LEU A 76 5.64 -4.76 -20.04
N LYS A 77 6.43 -3.92 -20.71
CA LYS A 77 7.86 -3.75 -20.44
C LYS A 77 8.06 -2.74 -19.32
N CYS A 78 9.04 -2.99 -18.46
CA CYS A 78 9.48 -2.05 -17.44
C CYS A 78 11.01 -1.89 -17.47
N SER A 79 11.48 -0.73 -17.02
CA SER A 79 12.88 -0.51 -16.69
C SER A 79 13.06 -0.85 -15.22
N SER A 80 13.92 -1.81 -14.90
CA SER A 80 14.28 -2.13 -13.52
C SER A 80 15.74 -1.79 -13.27
N LEU A 81 16.12 -1.44 -12.04
CA LEU A 81 17.53 -1.23 -11.70
C LEU A 81 18.37 -2.46 -12.08
N ASN A 82 19.54 -2.19 -12.67
CA ASN A 82 20.45 -3.19 -13.20
C ASN A 82 21.48 -3.59 -12.15
N PHE A 83 21.35 -4.80 -11.61
CA PHE A 83 22.26 -5.31 -10.56
C PHE A 83 23.73 -5.47 -11.00
N LYS A 84 24.04 -5.33 -12.29
CA LYS A 84 25.44 -5.30 -12.78
C LYS A 84 26.10 -3.94 -12.58
N ASN A 85 25.32 -2.86 -12.48
CA ASN A 85 25.83 -1.54 -12.13
C ASN A 85 25.91 -1.47 -10.57
N PRO A 86 27.08 -1.20 -9.98
CA PRO A 86 27.24 -1.18 -8.52
C PRO A 86 26.36 -0.16 -7.80
N GLU A 87 26.16 1.03 -8.37
CA GLU A 87 25.34 2.08 -7.78
C GLU A 87 23.85 1.73 -7.86
N ALA A 88 23.40 1.23 -9.01
CA ALA A 88 22.04 0.70 -9.15
C ALA A 88 21.79 -0.50 -8.22
N LEU A 89 22.79 -1.34 -7.97
CA LEU A 89 22.73 -2.44 -7.02
C LEU A 89 22.56 -1.91 -5.58
N ASN A 90 23.29 -0.88 -5.18
CA ASN A 90 23.15 -0.27 -3.86
C ASN A 90 21.74 0.28 -3.63
N ILE A 91 21.18 1.01 -4.60
CA ILE A 91 19.80 1.50 -4.53
C ILE A 91 18.81 0.32 -4.46
N SER A 92 19.06 -0.73 -5.23
CA SER A 92 18.22 -1.94 -5.19
C SER A 92 18.26 -2.64 -3.83
N GLN A 93 19.40 -2.63 -3.15
CA GLN A 93 19.53 -3.16 -1.80
C GLN A 93 18.76 -2.31 -0.79
N LEU A 94 18.82 -0.98 -0.92
CA LEU A 94 18.04 -0.04 -0.10
C LEU A 94 16.52 -0.31 -0.21
N LEU A 95 16.02 -0.48 -1.44
CA LEU A 95 14.61 -0.82 -1.68
C LEU A 95 14.24 -2.20 -1.12
N ARG A 96 15.16 -3.17 -1.19
CA ARG A 96 14.96 -4.52 -0.65
C ARG A 96 14.82 -4.49 0.88
N VAL A 97 15.69 -3.77 1.58
CA VAL A 97 15.65 -3.71 3.05
C VAL A 97 14.43 -2.95 3.56
N ALA A 98 13.95 -1.93 2.82
CA ALA A 98 12.64 -1.34 3.08
C ALA A 98 11.50 -2.37 2.91
N GLY A 99 11.54 -3.20 1.87
CA GLY A 99 10.59 -4.32 1.71
C GLY A 99 10.63 -5.34 2.87
N ASN A 100 11.79 -5.59 3.47
CA ASN A 100 11.88 -6.44 4.67
C ASN A 100 11.12 -5.83 5.86
N ALA A 101 11.12 -4.51 6.00
CA ALA A 101 10.34 -3.84 7.04
C ALA A 101 8.83 -3.91 6.81
N VAL A 102 8.39 -4.03 5.54
CA VAL A 102 6.98 -4.36 5.21
C VAL A 102 6.62 -5.73 5.77
N LYS A 103 7.48 -6.75 5.58
CA LYS A 103 7.23 -8.08 6.13
C LYS A 103 7.05 -8.09 7.66
N MET A 104 7.72 -7.17 8.36
CA MET A 104 7.63 -7.02 9.81
C MET A 104 6.42 -6.18 10.25
N GLY A 105 5.70 -5.55 9.33
CA GLY A 105 4.63 -4.61 9.67
C GLY A 105 5.15 -3.27 10.22
N TYR A 106 6.40 -2.91 9.94
CA TYR A 106 7.07 -1.76 10.55
C TYR A 106 7.18 -0.52 9.65
N LEU A 107 6.97 -0.68 8.34
CA LEU A 107 7.08 0.41 7.38
C LEU A 107 5.71 1.05 7.12
N LYS A 108 5.51 2.31 7.47
CA LYS A 108 4.25 3.03 7.23
C LYS A 108 4.24 3.70 5.86
N GLU A 109 5.34 4.35 5.50
CA GLU A 109 5.50 5.03 4.22
C GLU A 109 6.94 4.92 3.72
N LEU A 110 7.10 4.68 2.42
CA LEU A 110 8.37 4.84 1.72
C LEU A 110 8.18 5.88 0.62
N ALA A 111 9.00 6.93 0.65
CA ALA A 111 8.91 8.04 -0.27
C ALA A 111 10.24 8.24 -1.03
N LEU A 112 10.14 8.45 -2.34
CA LEU A 112 11.19 9.09 -3.12
C LEU A 112 10.91 10.58 -3.13
N VAL A 113 11.80 11.36 -2.52
CA VAL A 113 11.68 12.80 -2.31
C VAL A 113 12.71 13.49 -3.19
N ILE A 114 12.26 14.42 -4.02
CA ILE A 114 13.10 15.21 -4.91
C ILE A 114 13.05 16.67 -4.44
N THR A 115 14.22 17.27 -4.28
CA THR A 115 14.42 18.63 -3.77
C THR A 115 15.30 19.44 -4.72
N GLU A 116 15.27 20.77 -4.61
CA GLU A 116 16.18 21.62 -5.38
C GLU A 116 17.63 21.46 -4.92
N HIS A 117 17.86 21.44 -3.61
CA HIS A 117 19.18 21.27 -3.03
C HIS A 117 19.25 20.06 -2.08
N GLU A 118 20.47 19.56 -1.90
CA GLU A 118 20.74 18.47 -0.97
C GLU A 118 20.39 18.89 0.47
N GLY A 119 19.63 18.04 1.17
CA GLY A 119 19.25 18.26 2.57
C GLY A 119 18.02 19.15 2.79
N ASP A 120 17.42 19.69 1.74
CA ASP A 120 16.16 20.44 1.84
C ASP A 120 15.04 19.54 2.37
N VAL A 121 14.18 20.11 3.22
CA VAL A 121 12.99 19.42 3.73
C VAL A 121 11.81 19.59 2.77
N ASP A 122 11.72 20.76 2.14
CA ASP A 122 10.69 21.13 1.18
C ASP A 122 10.94 20.43 -0.17
N ALA A 123 10.04 19.53 -0.53
CA ALA A 123 10.13 18.74 -1.75
C ALA A 123 9.44 19.44 -2.93
N ILE A 124 10.09 19.41 -4.09
CA ILE A 124 9.47 19.84 -5.36
C ILE A 124 8.64 18.71 -5.98
N GLU A 125 8.99 17.46 -5.69
CA GLU A 125 8.29 16.27 -6.18
C GLU A 125 8.48 15.10 -5.21
N VAL A 126 7.40 14.39 -4.89
CA VAL A 126 7.39 13.23 -4.00
C VAL A 126 6.58 12.12 -4.62
N TYR A 127 7.13 10.91 -4.65
CA TYR A 127 6.39 9.68 -4.89
C TYR A 127 6.35 8.86 -3.61
N SER A 128 5.16 8.65 -3.06
CA SER A 128 4.98 7.93 -1.80
C SER A 128 4.23 6.63 -2.01
N ILE A 129 4.71 5.55 -1.38
CA ILE A 129 3.98 4.30 -1.20
C ILE A 129 3.62 4.19 0.28
N LYS A 130 2.33 4.28 0.59
CA LYS A 130 1.77 4.18 1.95
C LYS A 130 1.18 2.80 2.17
N PHE A 131 1.49 2.16 3.29
CA PHE A 131 1.14 0.77 3.55
C PHE A 131 0.01 0.62 4.58
N HIS A 132 -0.84 -0.39 4.35
CA HIS A 132 -1.77 -0.94 5.34
C HIS A 132 -1.42 -2.40 5.60
N TYR A 133 -1.58 -2.83 6.84
CA TYR A 133 -1.34 -4.22 7.25
C TYR A 133 -2.64 -4.81 7.79
N PHE A 134 -3.02 -5.97 7.26
CA PHE A 134 -4.23 -6.68 7.70
C PHE A 134 -3.87 -7.83 8.64
N GLU A 135 -4.33 -7.73 9.88
CA GLU A 135 -4.23 -8.85 10.82
C GLU A 135 -5.19 -9.98 10.40
N ASN A 136 -4.75 -11.25 10.53
CA ASN A 136 -5.59 -12.45 10.40
C ASN A 136 -6.36 -12.64 9.07
N GLY A 137 -5.77 -12.35 7.92
CA GLY A 137 -6.31 -12.87 6.64
C GLY A 137 -7.10 -11.90 5.78
N GLY A 138 -6.97 -10.59 5.99
CA GLY A 138 -7.30 -9.64 4.94
C GLY A 138 -8.80 -9.45 4.67
N VAL A 139 -9.66 -9.65 5.67
CA VAL A 139 -11.05 -9.18 5.60
C VAL A 139 -11.13 -7.84 6.31
N ALA A 140 -11.58 -6.81 5.60
CA ALA A 140 -11.89 -5.54 6.24
C ALA A 140 -13.02 -5.76 7.25
N ALA A 141 -12.74 -5.66 8.55
CA ALA A 141 -13.79 -5.65 9.55
C ALA A 141 -14.59 -4.35 9.40
N THR A 142 -15.61 -4.36 8.55
CA THR A 142 -16.55 -3.25 8.38
C THR A 142 -17.37 -3.12 9.65
N LEU A 143 -16.88 -2.35 10.61
CA LEU A 143 -17.70 -1.85 11.71
C LEU A 143 -18.58 -0.72 11.15
N ASN A 144 -19.62 -1.12 10.41
CA ASN A 144 -20.61 -0.21 9.83
C ASN A 144 -21.27 0.61 10.93
N THR A 145 -20.76 1.82 11.12
CA THR A 145 -21.47 2.92 11.76
C THR A 145 -21.47 4.08 10.79
N THR A 146 -22.46 4.09 9.88
CA THR A 146 -23.06 5.30 9.30
C THR A 146 -22.13 6.37 8.69
N VAL A 147 -21.01 5.98 8.06
CA VAL A 147 -20.21 6.92 7.24
C VAL A 147 -20.42 6.54 5.78
N ASP A 148 -20.95 7.47 4.98
CA ASP A 148 -21.05 7.28 3.53
C ASP A 148 -19.64 7.03 2.99
N ASN A 149 -19.44 5.97 2.21
CA ASN A 149 -18.15 5.60 1.62
C ASN A 149 -17.46 6.74 0.84
N ASN A 150 -18.20 7.80 0.49
CA ASN A 150 -17.69 8.98 -0.20
C ASN A 150 -16.80 9.86 0.68
N ASP A 151 -17.00 9.88 2.00
CA ASP A 151 -16.26 10.74 2.93
C ASP A 151 -14.97 10.10 3.45
N LEU A 152 -14.73 8.83 3.13
CA LEU A 152 -13.51 8.12 3.51
C LEU A 152 -12.30 8.65 2.73
N SER A 153 -11.20 8.89 3.44
CA SER A 153 -9.91 9.16 2.82
C SER A 153 -9.50 7.99 1.92
N PRO A 154 -8.61 8.20 0.92
CA PRO A 154 -8.14 7.11 0.05
C PRO A 154 -7.55 5.92 0.82
N MET A 155 -6.90 6.20 1.96
CA MET A 155 -6.32 5.16 2.80
C MET A 155 -7.39 4.34 3.54
N GLU A 156 -8.46 4.98 4.00
CA GLU A 156 -9.61 4.30 4.62
C GLU A 156 -10.40 3.48 3.59
N LYS A 157 -10.60 4.02 2.37
CA LYS A 157 -11.18 3.28 1.24
C LYS A 157 -10.33 2.05 0.91
N LEU A 158 -9.00 2.17 0.92
CA LEU A 158 -8.08 1.06 0.71
C LEU A 158 -8.14 0.01 1.84
N ALA A 159 -8.24 0.46 3.09
CA ALA A 159 -8.38 -0.43 4.25
C ALA A 159 -9.71 -1.20 4.25
N ALA A 160 -10.75 -0.65 3.62
CA ALA A 160 -12.04 -1.31 3.42
C ALA A 160 -12.06 -2.30 2.24
N LEU A 161 -11.02 -2.32 1.38
CA LEU A 161 -10.98 -3.15 0.19
C LEU A 161 -10.59 -4.59 0.54
N ASP A 162 -11.35 -5.56 0.02
CA ASP A 162 -11.05 -6.98 0.17
C ASP A 162 -10.04 -7.47 -0.88
N TYR A 163 -9.34 -8.56 -0.56
CA TYR A 163 -8.50 -9.27 -1.52
C TYR A 163 -9.37 -10.04 -2.52
N THR A 164 -9.20 -9.76 -3.81
CA THR A 164 -10.01 -10.33 -4.91
C THR A 164 -9.27 -11.36 -5.76
N GLY A 165 -8.08 -11.79 -5.32
CA GLY A 165 -7.26 -12.80 -6.00
C GLY A 165 -6.00 -12.24 -6.68
N THR A 166 -4.99 -13.10 -6.82
CA THR A 166 -3.68 -12.86 -7.42
C THR A 166 -3.79 -12.28 -8.84
N PRO A 167 -4.70 -12.75 -9.73
CA PRO A 167 -4.87 -12.12 -11.04
C PRO A 167 -5.28 -10.65 -10.96
N ALA A 168 -6.14 -10.27 -10.01
CA ALA A 168 -6.52 -8.87 -9.81
C ALA A 168 -5.32 -8.04 -9.32
N VAL A 169 -4.50 -8.59 -8.42
CA VAL A 169 -3.27 -7.93 -7.94
C VAL A 169 -2.25 -7.73 -9.06
N ARG A 170 -2.13 -8.69 -9.98
CA ARG A 170 -1.34 -8.52 -11.21
C ARG A 170 -1.86 -7.34 -12.01
N ASP A 171 -3.17 -7.27 -12.23
CA ASP A 171 -3.77 -6.22 -13.04
C ASP A 171 -3.62 -4.84 -12.39
N GLN A 172 -3.79 -4.76 -11.06
CA GLN A 172 -3.49 -3.57 -10.25
C GLN A 172 -2.04 -3.08 -10.46
N LEU A 173 -1.04 -3.98 -10.38
CA LEU A 173 0.35 -3.60 -10.60
C LEU A 173 0.62 -3.16 -12.05
N VAL A 174 0.02 -3.83 -13.03
CA VAL A 174 0.15 -3.46 -14.44
C VAL A 174 -0.46 -2.09 -14.70
N MET A 175 -1.62 -1.78 -14.10
CA MET A 175 -2.23 -0.45 -14.19
C MET A 175 -1.37 0.60 -13.48
N LEU A 176 -0.91 0.34 -12.27
CA LEU A 176 -0.05 1.25 -11.52
C LEU A 176 1.22 1.65 -12.29
N VAL A 177 1.93 0.67 -12.85
CA VAL A 177 3.15 0.94 -13.62
C VAL A 177 2.84 1.74 -14.89
N ARG A 178 1.68 1.52 -15.52
CA ARG A 178 1.23 2.32 -16.67
C ARG A 178 0.84 3.73 -16.27
N SER A 179 0.18 3.92 -15.12
CA SER A 179 -0.12 5.23 -14.54
C SER A 179 1.15 6.02 -14.30
N VAL A 180 2.19 5.40 -13.71
CA VAL A 180 3.51 6.04 -13.52
C VAL A 180 4.10 6.47 -14.87
N ILE A 181 4.11 5.60 -15.88
CA ILE A 181 4.63 5.94 -17.21
C ILE A 181 3.84 7.10 -17.83
N TYR A 182 2.50 7.03 -17.76
CA TYR A 182 1.63 8.05 -18.32
C TYR A 182 1.79 9.41 -17.61
N LEU A 183 1.85 9.41 -16.28
CA LEU A 183 2.11 10.60 -15.48
C LEU A 183 3.39 11.29 -15.95
N CYS A 184 4.50 10.54 -16.02
CA CYS A 184 5.80 11.08 -16.42
C CYS A 184 5.86 11.56 -17.87
N GLU A 185 5.11 10.93 -18.79
CA GLU A 185 5.21 11.20 -20.23
C GLU A 185 4.14 12.16 -20.77
N LYS A 186 3.04 12.36 -20.03
CA LYS A 186 1.83 13.04 -20.53
C LYS A 186 1.20 14.02 -19.55
N VAL A 187 1.36 13.83 -18.24
CA VAL A 187 0.72 14.70 -17.24
C VAL A 187 1.67 15.80 -16.79
N PHE A 188 2.94 15.48 -16.51
CA PHE A 188 3.90 16.54 -16.15
C PHE A 188 4.09 17.52 -17.30
N THR A 189 4.07 18.80 -16.95
CA THR A 189 4.29 19.89 -17.89
C THR A 189 5.76 20.12 -18.19
N GLU A 190 6.66 19.74 -17.26
CA GLU A 190 8.08 20.04 -17.35
C GLU A 190 8.98 18.88 -16.88
N SER A 191 10.23 18.91 -17.34
CA SER A 191 11.30 18.05 -16.84
C SER A 191 11.75 18.50 -15.44
N LEU A 192 12.43 17.61 -14.71
CA LEU A 192 13.16 18.01 -13.50
C LEU A 192 14.18 19.12 -13.84
N PRO A 193 14.53 19.97 -12.87
CA PRO A 193 15.54 21.00 -13.07
C PRO A 193 16.89 20.34 -13.37
N LYS A 194 17.87 21.12 -13.86
CA LYS A 194 19.20 20.58 -14.16
C LYS A 194 19.96 20.12 -12.92
N GLU A 195 19.68 20.78 -11.81
CA GLU A 195 20.25 20.50 -10.50
C GLU A 195 19.07 20.17 -9.58
N PHE A 196 19.09 18.97 -9.01
CA PHE A 196 18.17 18.49 -7.99
C PHE A 196 18.91 17.46 -7.14
N ASP A 197 18.37 17.19 -5.95
CA ASP A 197 18.74 16.03 -5.15
C ASP A 197 17.56 15.06 -5.04
N ALA A 198 17.84 13.77 -4.90
CA ALA A 198 16.83 12.74 -4.80
C ALA A 198 17.15 11.77 -3.66
N ASN A 199 16.24 11.64 -2.70
CA ASN A 199 16.46 10.90 -1.48
C ASN A 199 15.30 9.94 -1.16
N PHE A 200 15.61 8.75 -0.68
CA PHE A 200 14.60 7.84 -0.14
C PHE A 200 14.42 8.09 1.34
N ARG A 201 13.19 8.39 1.74
CA ARG A 201 12.82 8.61 3.15
C ARG A 201 11.79 7.58 3.56
N VAL A 202 11.82 7.16 4.82
CA VAL A 202 10.86 6.19 5.39
C VAL A 202 10.19 6.75 6.64
N ASP A 203 8.92 6.43 6.81
CA ASP A 203 8.18 6.61 8.06
C ASP A 203 7.84 5.23 8.63
N TYR A 204 7.92 5.10 9.96
CA TYR A 204 7.68 3.85 10.67
C TYR A 204 6.25 3.80 11.21
N THR A 205 5.73 2.58 11.37
CA THR A 205 4.48 2.37 12.11
C THR A 205 4.69 2.50 13.61
N ASP A 206 3.63 2.79 14.36
CA ASP A 206 3.66 2.81 15.83
C ASP A 206 4.05 1.46 16.46
N SER A 207 3.91 0.35 15.73
CA SER A 207 4.33 -0.99 16.13
C SER A 207 5.83 -1.25 16.02
N ALA A 208 6.60 -0.38 15.36
CA ALA A 208 8.03 -0.56 15.21
C ALA A 208 8.76 -0.37 16.56
N PRO A 209 9.63 -1.31 16.98
CA PRO A 209 10.42 -1.12 18.19
C PRO A 209 11.30 0.14 18.11
N VAL A 210 11.47 0.84 19.24
CA VAL A 210 12.26 2.10 19.30
C VAL A 210 13.70 1.96 18.80
N ASN A 211 14.28 0.77 18.94
CA ASN A 211 15.64 0.46 18.49
C ASN A 211 15.69 -0.24 17.11
N PHE A 212 14.55 -0.44 16.46
CA PHE A 212 14.51 -0.97 15.10
C PHE A 212 14.88 0.13 14.11
N ARG A 213 15.81 -0.18 13.21
CA ARG A 213 16.21 0.71 12.12
C ARG A 213 16.33 -0.11 10.85
N ILE A 214 15.79 0.38 9.76
CA ILE A 214 15.99 -0.22 8.44
C ILE A 214 17.43 0.05 8.02
N ASP A 215 18.19 -1.00 7.70
CA ASP A 215 19.56 -0.86 7.24
C ASP A 215 19.65 0.08 6.04
N GLY A 216 20.65 0.97 6.04
CA GLY A 216 20.83 1.98 4.98
C GLY A 216 19.94 3.22 5.10
N PHE A 217 18.98 3.25 6.04
CA PHE A 217 18.24 4.44 6.41
C PHE A 217 18.74 4.98 7.74
N PHE A 218 18.85 6.30 7.85
CA PHE A 218 19.34 6.99 9.04
C PHE A 218 18.19 7.71 9.74
N ASP A 219 18.25 7.73 11.07
CA ASP A 219 17.24 8.41 11.87
C ASP A 219 17.26 9.91 11.59
N SER A 220 16.07 10.49 11.44
CA SER A 220 15.87 11.90 11.14
C SER A 220 14.66 12.40 11.90
N SER A 221 14.72 13.63 12.41
CA SER A 221 13.55 14.31 13.00
C SER A 221 12.61 14.88 11.95
N THR A 222 12.97 14.84 10.67
CA THR A 222 12.22 15.39 9.55
C THR A 222 11.98 14.33 8.49
N PHE A 223 10.73 14.19 8.04
CA PHE A 223 10.37 13.31 6.92
C PHE A 223 10.47 14.07 5.61
N TYR A 224 9.43 14.75 5.14
CA TYR A 224 9.49 15.76 4.08
C TYR A 224 8.36 16.76 4.31
N THR A 225 8.47 17.94 3.72
CA THR A 225 7.39 18.94 3.67
C THR A 225 7.01 19.21 2.22
N LEU A 226 5.76 19.58 2.04
CA LEU A 226 5.18 19.88 0.74
C LEU A 226 4.82 21.38 0.70
N PRO A 227 5.14 22.09 -0.38
CA PRO A 227 4.65 23.44 -0.60
C PRO A 227 3.11 23.49 -0.55
N ASN A 228 2.55 24.56 0.01
CA ASN A 228 1.10 24.69 0.20
C ASN A 228 0.26 24.55 -1.07
N GLU A 229 0.82 24.93 -2.22
CA GLU A 229 0.13 24.93 -3.52
C GLU A 229 0.45 23.68 -4.37
N ILE A 230 1.23 22.73 -3.83
CA ILE A 230 1.60 21.54 -4.58
C ILE A 230 0.34 20.74 -4.95
N GLN A 231 0.31 20.27 -6.20
CA GLN A 231 -0.77 19.40 -6.67
C GLN A 231 -0.35 17.94 -6.54
N SER A 232 -1.34 17.05 -6.52
CA SER A 232 -1.09 15.61 -6.36
C SER A 232 -1.95 14.78 -7.29
N ALA A 233 -1.59 13.52 -7.46
CA ALA A 233 -2.38 12.54 -8.19
C ALA A 233 -2.20 11.16 -7.56
N THR A 234 -3.30 10.45 -7.33
CA THR A 234 -3.26 9.04 -6.97
C THR A 234 -2.99 8.19 -8.22
N LEU A 235 -1.93 7.38 -8.17
CA LEU A 235 -1.46 6.59 -9.32
C LEU A 235 -2.07 5.19 -9.35
N GLY A 236 -2.46 4.68 -8.18
CA GLY A 236 -3.11 3.39 -8.03
C GLY A 236 -2.86 2.77 -6.66
N HIS A 237 -3.29 1.53 -6.52
CA HIS A 237 -3.12 0.77 -5.29
C HIS A 237 -2.73 -0.67 -5.60
N LEU A 238 -2.31 -1.39 -4.56
CA LEU A 238 -2.05 -2.82 -4.58
C LEU A 238 -2.75 -3.45 -3.38
N ARG A 239 -3.44 -4.57 -3.60
CA ARG A 239 -4.15 -5.28 -2.54
C ARG A 239 -3.87 -6.79 -2.56
N PRO A 240 -2.65 -7.26 -2.24
CA PRO A 240 -2.40 -8.68 -1.99
C PRO A 240 -3.08 -9.14 -0.69
N GLY A 241 -3.00 -10.42 -0.33
CA GLY A 241 -3.83 -11.01 0.73
C GLY A 241 -3.76 -10.30 2.09
N HIS A 242 -2.57 -9.92 2.55
CA HIS A 242 -2.34 -9.41 3.91
C HIS A 242 -1.78 -7.98 4.00
N HIS A 243 -1.60 -7.33 2.86
CA HIS A 243 -1.06 -5.97 2.78
C HIS A 243 -1.91 -5.16 1.82
N ALA A 244 -1.92 -3.85 1.98
CA ALA A 244 -2.30 -2.95 0.91
C ALA A 244 -1.28 -1.83 0.78
N ALA A 245 -1.20 -1.24 -0.41
CA ALA A 245 -0.47 0.00 -0.59
C ALA A 245 -1.22 0.97 -1.49
N LEU A 246 -1.15 2.24 -1.13
CA LEU A 246 -1.57 3.37 -1.95
C LEU A 246 -0.33 4.06 -2.52
N VAL A 247 -0.32 4.34 -3.82
CA VAL A 247 0.77 5.06 -4.47
C VAL A 247 0.27 6.41 -4.96
N ASP A 248 0.88 7.46 -4.43
CA ASP A 248 0.58 8.86 -4.76
C ASP A 248 1.82 9.55 -5.31
N CYS A 249 1.61 10.58 -6.11
CA CYS A 249 2.62 11.56 -6.47
C CYS A 249 2.13 12.96 -6.10
N SER A 250 2.98 13.76 -5.44
CA SER A 250 2.79 15.20 -5.28
C SER A 250 3.91 15.90 -6.02
N SER A 251 3.61 16.88 -6.87
CA SER A 251 4.62 17.51 -7.71
C SER A 251 4.20 18.93 -8.08
N ILE A 252 5.17 19.86 -8.06
CA ILE A 252 4.95 21.22 -8.61
C ILE A 252 4.72 21.21 -10.12
N TYR A 253 5.01 20.09 -10.79
CA TYR A 253 4.83 19.88 -12.24
C TYR A 253 3.47 19.28 -12.59
N ILE A 254 2.60 19.08 -11.60
CA ILE A 254 1.17 18.85 -11.80
C ILE A 254 0.48 20.19 -11.65
N THR A 255 -0.21 20.64 -12.69
CA THR A 255 -0.86 21.97 -12.70
C THR A 255 -2.20 21.96 -12.00
N ASP A 256 -2.95 20.87 -12.10
CA ASP A 256 -4.28 20.72 -11.51
C ASP A 256 -4.52 19.25 -11.13
N THR A 257 -4.77 19.01 -9.85
CA THR A 257 -5.01 17.66 -9.29
C THR A 257 -6.17 16.95 -9.98
N TYR A 258 -7.30 17.66 -10.21
CA TYR A 258 -8.49 17.05 -10.79
C TYR A 258 -8.27 16.64 -12.25
N ALA A 259 -7.68 17.52 -13.07
CA ALA A 259 -7.37 17.25 -14.47
C ALA A 259 -6.35 16.11 -14.61
N ALA A 260 -5.34 16.06 -13.73
CA ALA A 260 -4.35 14.98 -13.70
C ALA A 260 -5.01 13.63 -13.39
N GLU A 261 -5.82 13.55 -12.34
CA GLU A 261 -6.52 12.31 -11.97
C GLU A 261 -7.57 11.91 -13.01
N LEU A 262 -8.28 12.85 -13.63
CA LEU A 262 -9.21 12.58 -14.73
C LEU A 262 -8.51 12.01 -15.96
N SER A 263 -7.36 12.58 -16.31
CA SER A 263 -6.54 12.09 -17.43
C SER A 263 -5.99 10.68 -17.16
N LEU A 264 -5.50 10.44 -15.94
CA LEU A 264 -5.04 9.12 -15.48
C LEU A 264 -6.18 8.10 -15.48
N LYS A 265 -7.36 8.47 -15.00
CA LYS A 265 -8.55 7.62 -15.02
C LYS A 265 -8.93 7.24 -16.46
N ALA A 266 -9.07 8.23 -17.34
CA ALA A 266 -9.41 7.97 -18.74
C ALA A 266 -8.36 7.08 -19.45
N HIS A 267 -7.08 7.26 -19.12
CA HIS A 267 -6.01 6.41 -19.63
C HIS A 267 -6.13 4.97 -19.12
N THR A 268 -6.31 4.80 -17.81
CA THR A 268 -6.37 3.48 -17.16
C THR A 268 -7.61 2.70 -17.59
N ASP A 269 -8.79 3.33 -17.65
CA ASP A 269 -10.03 2.71 -18.15
C ASP A 269 -9.84 2.20 -19.58
N LYS A 270 -9.33 3.04 -20.49
CA LYS A 270 -9.08 2.66 -21.89
C LYS A 270 -8.11 1.49 -22.03
N VAL A 271 -7.08 1.45 -21.18
CA VAL A 271 -6.10 0.35 -21.18
C VAL A 271 -6.72 -0.91 -20.59
N ALA A 272 -7.47 -0.79 -19.50
CA ALA A 272 -8.15 -1.89 -18.83
C ALA A 272 -9.12 -2.58 -19.80
N ASP A 273 -9.96 -1.81 -20.51
CA ASP A 273 -10.86 -2.30 -21.55
C ASP A 273 -10.11 -3.08 -22.64
N LYS A 274 -8.98 -2.53 -23.11
CA LYS A 274 -8.16 -3.17 -24.16
C LYS A 274 -7.51 -4.47 -23.69
N LEU A 275 -7.22 -4.58 -22.40
CA LEU A 275 -6.54 -5.74 -21.81
C LEU A 275 -7.50 -6.75 -21.18
N GLY A 276 -8.78 -6.40 -21.03
CA GLY A 276 -9.78 -7.19 -20.32
C GLY A 276 -9.58 -7.17 -18.80
N TYR A 277 -9.08 -6.05 -18.25
CA TYR A 277 -8.86 -5.87 -16.81
C TYR A 277 -9.98 -5.02 -16.21
N SER A 278 -10.16 -5.09 -14.88
CA SER A 278 -11.03 -4.18 -14.14
C SER A 278 -10.25 -2.92 -13.76
N SER A 279 -10.78 -1.73 -14.04
CA SER A 279 -10.23 -0.48 -13.51
C SER A 279 -10.91 -0.12 -12.19
N ASP A 280 -10.14 -0.09 -11.10
CA ASP A 280 -10.63 0.41 -9.81
C ASP A 280 -10.50 1.93 -9.77
N GLY A 281 -11.59 2.62 -10.10
CA GLY A 281 -11.70 4.08 -9.98
C GLY A 281 -11.92 4.58 -8.55
N LEU A 282 -11.87 3.69 -7.56
CA LEU A 282 -12.38 3.90 -6.20
C LEU A 282 -11.51 4.85 -5.34
N LEU A 283 -10.27 5.13 -5.73
CA LEU A 283 -9.28 5.75 -4.83
C LEU A 283 -8.81 7.15 -5.24
N TYR A 284 -9.29 7.69 -6.35
CA TYR A 284 -8.89 9.03 -6.75
C TYR A 284 -9.46 10.09 -5.79
N LYS A 285 -8.60 11.02 -5.37
CA LYS A 285 -8.90 12.00 -4.32
C LYS A 285 -9.96 13.01 -4.78
N SER A 286 -9.78 13.53 -5.98
CA SER A 286 -10.55 14.64 -6.55
C SER A 286 -11.95 14.27 -7.03
N PHE A 287 -12.27 12.98 -7.12
CA PHE A 287 -13.61 12.51 -7.49
C PHE A 287 -14.53 12.31 -6.29
N SER A 288 -14.06 12.63 -5.09
CA SER A 288 -14.88 12.64 -3.87
C SER A 288 -15.69 13.94 -3.81
N SER A 289 -16.63 14.12 -4.75
CA SER A 289 -17.71 15.11 -4.62
C SER A 289 -18.82 14.93 -5.68
N ASP A 290 -19.99 14.60 -5.14
CA ASP A 290 -21.37 14.75 -5.61
C ASP A 290 -21.95 13.91 -6.76
N PRO A 291 -23.07 13.17 -6.53
CA PRO A 291 -23.89 12.55 -7.57
C PRO A 291 -24.68 13.56 -8.43
N ASN A 292 -24.43 14.87 -8.27
CA ASN A 292 -25.08 15.94 -9.03
C ASN A 292 -24.12 17.12 -9.25
N VAL A 293 -23.27 17.07 -10.29
CA VAL A 293 -22.65 18.30 -10.82
C VAL A 293 -22.88 18.42 -12.32
N SER A 294 -24.05 18.98 -12.63
CA SER A 294 -24.14 20.03 -13.64
C SER A 294 -23.28 21.23 -13.22
N ILE A 295 -22.41 21.64 -14.13
CA ILE A 295 -21.53 22.82 -14.16
C ILE A 295 -22.09 24.01 -13.37
N THR A 296 -21.38 24.49 -12.34
CA THR A 296 -21.08 25.92 -12.13
C THR A 296 -20.00 26.12 -11.05
N SER A 297 -19.10 27.04 -11.35
CA SER A 297 -17.98 27.53 -10.54
C SER A 297 -18.40 28.26 -9.26
N ASN A 298 -17.72 27.99 -8.14
CA ASN A 298 -17.03 28.97 -7.26
C ASN A 298 -16.76 28.38 -5.86
N GLY A 299 -15.54 28.56 -5.35
CA GLY A 299 -15.32 28.99 -3.97
C GLY A 299 -14.69 28.01 -2.97
N ALA A 300 -13.43 28.33 -2.63
CA ALA A 300 -12.84 28.37 -1.29
C ALA A 300 -12.58 27.08 -0.49
N VAL A 301 -11.28 26.88 -0.27
CA VAL A 301 -10.60 25.98 0.67
C VAL A 301 -11.09 26.14 2.12
N LYS A 302 -11.27 25.02 2.82
CA LYS A 302 -11.24 24.95 4.28
C LYS A 302 -10.21 23.91 4.73
N ASN A 303 -9.24 24.37 5.51
CA ASN A 303 -8.35 23.56 6.33
C ASN A 303 -9.18 22.84 7.41
N ASP A 304 -8.96 21.55 7.62
CA ASP A 304 -9.39 20.88 8.84
C ASP A 304 -8.23 20.13 9.51
N SER A 305 -7.84 20.69 10.65
CA SER A 305 -6.92 20.12 11.62
C SER A 305 -7.73 19.37 12.68
N THR A 306 -8.09 18.11 12.44
CA THR A 306 -8.70 17.27 13.50
C THR A 306 -8.44 15.78 13.30
N VAL A 307 -7.23 15.32 13.68
CA VAL A 307 -6.99 13.88 13.96
C VAL A 307 -6.65 13.67 15.45
N GLU A 308 -6.01 14.65 16.10
CA GLU A 308 -5.64 14.57 17.52
C GLU A 308 -6.82 14.80 18.50
N SER A 309 -7.92 15.41 18.04
CA SER A 309 -9.11 15.65 18.87
C SER A 309 -9.93 14.36 19.08
N LEU A 310 -10.04 13.50 18.06
CA LEU A 310 -10.81 12.25 18.17
C LEU A 310 -10.10 11.23 19.06
N ALA A 311 -8.78 11.04 18.89
CA ALA A 311 -7.98 10.09 19.66
C ALA A 311 -8.00 10.40 21.18
N ASN A 312 -7.96 11.69 21.54
CA ASN A 312 -8.03 12.13 22.93
C ASN A 312 -9.44 12.01 23.55
N SER A 313 -10.51 11.99 22.74
CA SER A 313 -11.87 11.78 23.22
C SER A 313 -12.17 10.31 23.55
N LEU A 314 -11.57 9.37 22.80
CA LEU A 314 -11.74 7.93 23.04
C LEU A 314 -11.00 7.42 24.28
N ALA A 315 -9.84 8.01 24.61
CA ALA A 315 -9.08 7.61 25.80
C ALA A 315 -9.74 8.00 27.14
N LYS A 316 -10.67 8.96 27.15
CA LYS A 316 -11.33 9.45 28.38
C LYS A 316 -12.60 8.69 28.77
N ASN A 317 -13.17 7.85 27.90
CA ASN A 317 -14.45 7.18 28.17
C ASN A 317 -14.36 5.73 28.64
N THR A 318 -13.15 5.18 28.83
CA THR A 318 -12.99 3.81 29.33
C THR A 318 -12.74 3.80 30.85
N THR A 319 -13.75 4.19 31.64
CA THR A 319 -13.78 3.86 33.07
C THR A 319 -14.68 2.64 33.27
N LEU A 320 -14.08 1.45 33.32
CA LEU A 320 -14.79 0.22 33.64
C LEU A 320 -15.08 0.17 35.15
N THR A 321 -16.32 0.43 35.53
CA THR A 321 -16.82 0.09 36.89
C THR A 321 -17.10 -1.42 36.99
N PRO A 322 -16.61 -2.13 38.02
CA PRO A 322 -16.93 -3.55 38.20
C PRO A 322 -18.38 -3.73 38.71
N MET A 323 -19.15 -4.60 38.06
CA MET A 323 -20.47 -5.02 38.56
C MET A 323 -20.34 -6.01 39.73
N PRO A 324 -21.27 -5.98 40.72
CA PRO A 324 -21.19 -6.80 41.93
C PRO A 324 -21.57 -8.27 41.67
N ALA A 325 -20.78 -9.18 42.24
CA ALA A 325 -21.01 -10.62 42.19
C ALA A 325 -22.18 -11.04 43.09
N LYS A 326 -23.07 -11.91 42.56
CA LYS A 326 -24.16 -12.53 43.30
C LYS A 326 -23.61 -13.57 44.29
N SER A 327 -24.11 -13.52 45.52
CA SER A 327 -23.73 -14.38 46.65
C SER A 327 -24.12 -15.84 46.43
N ALA A 328 -23.17 -16.76 46.63
CA ALA A 328 -23.45 -18.17 46.88
C ALA A 328 -23.00 -18.52 48.32
N ARG A 329 -23.89 -19.22 49.00
CA ARG A 329 -23.95 -19.49 50.44
C ARG A 329 -22.86 -20.47 50.89
N ALA A 330 -22.26 -20.18 52.04
CA ALA A 330 -21.22 -20.96 52.70
C ALA A 330 -21.64 -22.41 53.04
N LYS A 331 -20.69 -23.34 52.90
CA LYS A 331 -20.62 -24.59 53.68
C LYS A 331 -19.18 -24.94 54.01
N ASP A 332 -19.02 -25.47 55.20
CA ASP A 332 -17.84 -25.55 56.05
C ASP A 332 -16.60 -26.29 55.55
N SER A 333 -15.51 -25.88 56.20
CA SER A 333 -14.15 -26.38 56.19
C SER A 333 -13.97 -27.85 56.54
N SER A 334 -13.11 -28.54 55.79
CA SER A 334 -12.18 -29.52 56.38
C SER A 334 -10.88 -29.59 55.58
N VAL A 335 -9.79 -29.28 56.27
CA VAL A 335 -8.40 -29.27 55.83
C VAL A 335 -7.93 -30.67 55.45
N ARG A 336 -7.31 -30.84 54.27
CA ARG A 336 -6.42 -31.97 53.97
C ARG A 336 -5.19 -31.49 53.20
N ALA A 337 -4.04 -31.75 53.80
CA ALA A 337 -2.71 -31.27 53.41
C ALA A 337 -2.16 -31.97 52.15
N ALA A 338 -1.34 -31.23 51.41
CA ALA A 338 -0.53 -31.71 50.28
C ALA A 338 0.74 -32.43 50.77
N PRO A 339 1.20 -33.51 50.11
CA PRO A 339 2.48 -34.14 50.43
C PRO A 339 3.50 -33.91 49.32
N TYR A 340 4.43 -32.95 49.48
CA TYR A 340 5.75 -33.02 48.85
C TYR A 340 6.79 -32.33 49.74
N SER A 341 7.54 -33.15 50.50
CA SER A 341 8.71 -32.71 51.27
C SER A 341 9.98 -33.00 50.47
N LYS A 342 10.77 -31.95 50.20
CA LYS A 342 12.17 -32.05 49.76
C LYS A 342 13.04 -32.55 50.93
N ARG A 343 13.96 -33.48 50.64
CA ARG A 343 15.01 -33.90 51.56
C ARG A 343 16.37 -33.72 50.89
N THR A 344 17.10 -32.67 51.28
CA THR A 344 18.54 -32.55 51.08
C THR A 344 19.23 -33.08 52.34
N ARG A 345 20.26 -33.92 52.16
CA ARG A 345 21.17 -34.37 53.22
C ARG A 345 22.52 -33.67 53.06
N LYS A 346 23.13 -33.44 54.22
CA LYS A 346 24.50 -32.95 54.44
C LYS A 346 25.54 -33.76 53.70
#